data_AF-T0PG79-F1
#
_entry.id   AF-T0PG79-F1
#
_cell.length_a   1.000
_cell.length_b   1.000
_cell.length_c   1.000
_cell.angle_alpha   90.00
_cell.angle_beta   90.00
_cell.angle_gamma   90.00
#
_symmetry.space_group_name_H-M   'P 1'
#
loop_
_entity.id
_entity.type
_entity.pdbx_description
1 polymer ?
#
loop_
_entity_poly.entity_id
_entity_poly.type
_entity_poly.pdbx_seq_one_letter_code
_entity_poly.pdbx_strand_id
1 'polypeptide(L)'
;MGAALLLQTLAAPLGAALLSWRWPRLGYLWGALALWLVGCLLGGVYGVPVKAWQWLPLALLVPAIAAQLADKRAGLLLFAGLGILVWWQGLASVLTSEPRIWLALLPAIVWVGWTDLRGDSREGLGFALGFIWLALVIGIDGSLLIAQLAGALAAFAGFRALIAVFAGVTATPAALALGLAFMQMLAWQYVEVPLTVLLPVWLLPLLEWALRNKPWLQRWLVLILLAGAGTGLSLWKVWPEASLY
;
A
#
# COMPACT_ATOMS: atom_id res chain seq x y z
N MET A 1 -16.49 -11.99 -17.42
CA MET A 1 -15.06 -11.58 -17.47
C MET A 1 -14.53 -11.06 -16.12
N GLY A 2 -15.31 -10.40 -15.27
CA GLY A 2 -14.82 -9.80 -14.00
C GLY A 2 -14.28 -10.78 -12.94
N ALA A 3 -14.93 -11.92 -12.69
CA ALA A 3 -14.51 -12.86 -11.63
C ALA A 3 -13.17 -13.57 -11.93
N ALA A 4 -12.90 -13.89 -13.20
CA ALA A 4 -11.64 -14.49 -13.62
C ALA A 4 -10.46 -13.51 -13.48
N LEU A 5 -10.66 -12.24 -13.86
CA LEU A 5 -9.69 -11.17 -13.66
C LEU A 5 -9.44 -10.88 -12.17
N LEU A 6 -10.49 -10.92 -11.34
CA LEU A 6 -10.36 -10.84 -9.89
C LEU A 6 -9.56 -12.01 -9.31
N LEU A 7 -9.86 -13.24 -9.68
CA LEU A 7 -9.11 -14.42 -9.23
C LEU A 7 -7.65 -14.37 -9.69
N GLN A 8 -7.37 -13.92 -10.91
CA GLN A 8 -6.02 -13.75 -11.44
C GLN A 8 -5.23 -12.68 -10.70
N THR A 9 -5.88 -11.55 -10.38
CA THR A 9 -5.24 -10.45 -9.62
C THR A 9 -5.02 -10.79 -8.14
N LEU A 10 -5.78 -11.73 -7.58
CA LEU A 10 -5.64 -12.22 -6.19
C LEU A 10 -4.64 -13.39 -6.04
N ALA A 11 -4.47 -14.22 -7.08
CA ALA A 11 -3.61 -15.40 -7.03
C ALA A 11 -2.13 -15.05 -6.74
N ALA A 12 -1.60 -14.01 -7.39
CA ALA A 12 -0.22 -13.59 -7.19
C ALA A 12 0.03 -13.04 -5.76
N PRO A 13 -0.81 -12.12 -5.22
CA PRO A 13 -0.76 -11.72 -3.81
C PRO A 13 -0.84 -12.87 -2.80
N LEU A 14 -1.75 -13.83 -3.03
CA LEU A 14 -1.87 -15.03 -2.18
C LEU A 14 -0.57 -15.85 -2.21
N GLY A 15 -0.06 -16.15 -3.41
CA GLY A 15 1.20 -16.87 -3.59
C GLY A 15 2.36 -16.17 -2.89
N ALA A 16 2.48 -14.85 -3.04
CA ALA A 16 3.51 -14.07 -2.36
C ALA A 16 3.38 -14.11 -0.83
N ALA A 17 2.15 -14.04 -0.30
CA ALA A 17 1.91 -14.16 1.14
C ALA A 17 2.32 -15.54 1.66
N LEU A 18 1.96 -16.63 0.95
CA LEU A 18 2.36 -18.00 1.30
C LEU A 18 3.89 -18.21 1.23
N LEU A 19 4.55 -17.69 0.18
CA LEU A 19 6.01 -17.73 0.08
C LEU A 19 6.66 -16.93 1.22
N SER A 20 6.04 -15.82 1.62
CA SER A 20 6.51 -15.01 2.75
C SER A 20 6.34 -15.69 4.10
N TRP A 21 5.41 -16.63 4.24
CA TRP A 21 5.32 -17.47 5.43
C TRP A 21 6.52 -18.41 5.54
N ARG A 22 6.90 -19.06 4.42
CA ARG A 22 8.07 -19.96 4.38
C ARG A 22 9.41 -19.21 4.49
N TRP A 23 9.50 -18.02 3.89
CA TRP A 23 10.67 -17.16 3.85
C TRP A 23 10.34 -15.71 4.24
N PRO A 24 10.15 -15.41 5.55
CA PRO A 24 9.72 -14.10 6.02
C PRO A 24 10.62 -12.93 5.60
N ARG A 25 11.94 -13.16 5.57
CA ARG A 25 12.95 -12.17 5.15
C ARG A 25 12.80 -11.71 3.71
N LEU A 26 12.19 -12.54 2.85
CA LEU A 26 11.97 -12.26 1.44
C LEU A 26 10.53 -11.79 1.16
N GLY A 27 9.71 -11.57 2.19
CA GLY A 27 8.28 -11.32 2.03
C GLY A 27 7.95 -10.15 1.11
N TYR A 28 8.66 -9.03 1.24
CA TYR A 28 8.42 -7.85 0.39
C TYR A 28 9.02 -7.99 -1.02
N LEU A 29 10.04 -8.84 -1.19
CA LEU A 29 10.50 -9.22 -2.53
C LEU A 29 9.40 -10.02 -3.26
N TRP A 30 8.79 -11.00 -2.58
CA TRP A 30 7.65 -11.74 -3.14
C TRP A 30 6.46 -10.83 -3.43
N GLY A 31 6.17 -9.88 -2.54
CA GLY A 31 5.14 -8.87 -2.75
C GLY A 31 5.40 -7.99 -3.98
N ALA A 32 6.64 -7.52 -4.15
CA ALA A 32 7.05 -6.74 -5.31
C ALA A 32 6.88 -7.54 -6.62
N LEU A 33 7.34 -8.80 -6.64
CA LEU A 33 7.17 -9.68 -7.79
C LEU A 33 5.69 -9.96 -8.10
N ALA A 34 4.87 -10.17 -7.07
CA ALA A 34 3.43 -10.34 -7.25
C ALA A 34 2.77 -9.10 -7.86
N LEU A 35 3.10 -7.90 -7.40
CA LEU A 35 2.57 -6.67 -8.00
C LEU A 35 3.07 -6.45 -9.42
N TRP A 36 4.33 -6.80 -9.72
CA TRP A 36 4.83 -6.75 -11.08
C TRP A 36 4.07 -7.72 -11.99
N LEU A 37 3.82 -8.96 -11.54
CA LEU A 37 3.01 -9.94 -12.26
C LEU A 37 1.58 -9.43 -12.49
N VAL A 38 0.92 -8.88 -11.46
CA VAL A 38 -0.40 -8.26 -11.60
C VAL A 38 -0.34 -7.12 -12.62
N GLY A 39 0.66 -6.25 -12.55
CA GLY A 39 0.88 -5.19 -13.52
C GLY A 39 1.05 -5.70 -14.95
N CYS A 40 1.78 -6.79 -15.14
CA CYS A 40 1.97 -7.43 -16.44
C CYS A 40 0.68 -8.03 -16.99
N LEU A 41 -0.14 -8.62 -16.13
CA LEU A 41 -1.44 -9.18 -16.50
C LEU A 41 -2.43 -8.08 -16.91
N LEU A 42 -2.38 -6.92 -16.27
CA LEU A 42 -3.32 -5.82 -16.51
C LEU A 42 -2.90 -4.88 -17.65
N GLY A 43 -1.59 -4.67 -17.83
CA GLY A 43 -1.06 -3.65 -18.75
C GLY A 43 -0.01 -4.15 -19.74
N GLY A 44 0.20 -5.47 -19.83
CA GLY A 44 1.22 -6.09 -20.67
C GLY A 44 2.59 -6.17 -19.97
N VAL A 45 3.43 -7.11 -20.43
CA VAL A 45 4.77 -7.34 -19.85
C VAL A 45 5.67 -6.14 -20.10
N TYR A 46 6.38 -5.69 -19.06
CA TYR A 46 7.35 -4.59 -19.16
C TYR A 46 8.63 -4.94 -18.37
N GLY A 47 9.78 -4.65 -18.98
CA GLY A 47 11.08 -4.77 -18.32
C GLY A 47 11.53 -3.46 -17.65
N VAL A 48 11.21 -2.32 -18.26
CA VAL A 48 11.49 -0.98 -17.72
C VAL A 48 10.17 -0.25 -17.53
N PRO A 49 9.89 0.33 -16.35
CA PRO A 49 8.68 1.12 -16.14
C PRO A 49 8.67 2.40 -17.01
N VAL A 50 7.56 2.63 -17.71
CA VAL A 50 7.31 3.82 -18.54
C VAL A 50 6.11 4.61 -18.01
N LYS A 51 5.13 3.93 -17.40
CA LYS A 51 3.95 4.55 -16.77
C LYS A 51 4.14 4.62 -15.26
N ALA A 52 3.61 5.65 -14.60
CA ALA A 52 3.76 5.83 -13.15
C ALA A 52 3.38 4.59 -12.33
N TRP A 53 2.25 3.93 -12.65
CA TRP A 53 1.80 2.74 -11.94
C TRP A 53 2.75 1.53 -12.07
N GLN A 54 3.57 1.47 -13.12
CA GLN A 54 4.57 0.41 -13.32
C GLN A 54 5.75 0.53 -12.34
N TRP A 55 5.89 1.67 -11.65
CA TRP A 55 6.88 1.86 -10.59
C TRP A 55 6.39 1.33 -9.23
N LEU A 56 5.10 1.02 -9.08
CA LEU A 56 4.52 0.53 -7.83
C LEU A 56 5.22 -0.72 -7.25
N PRO A 57 5.62 -1.74 -8.04
CA PRO A 57 6.38 -2.88 -7.51
C PRO A 57 7.67 -2.46 -6.79
N LEU A 58 8.33 -1.39 -7.26
CA LEU A 58 9.54 -0.88 -6.64
C LEU A 58 9.25 -0.27 -5.27
N ALA A 59 8.06 0.25 -5.01
CA ALA A 59 7.65 0.72 -3.68
C ALA A 59 7.69 -0.40 -2.62
N LEU A 60 7.51 -1.68 -3.02
CA LEU A 60 7.72 -2.83 -2.15
C LEU A 60 9.15 -3.39 -2.20
N LEU A 61 9.88 -3.18 -3.29
CA LEU A 61 11.27 -3.59 -3.39
C LEU A 61 12.20 -2.74 -2.52
N VAL A 62 11.95 -1.44 -2.41
CA VAL A 62 12.72 -0.52 -1.55
C VAL A 62 12.83 -1.02 -0.12
N PRO A 63 11.73 -1.32 0.60
CA PRO A 63 11.82 -1.87 1.95
C PRO A 63 12.42 -3.29 1.97
N ALA A 64 12.26 -4.09 0.90
CA ALA A 64 12.89 -5.41 0.82
C ALA A 64 14.43 -5.34 0.79
N ILE A 65 14.98 -4.31 0.16
CA ILE A 65 16.43 -4.02 0.12
C ILE A 65 16.87 -3.37 1.43
N ALA A 66 16.18 -2.31 1.87
CA ALA A 66 16.56 -1.55 3.06
C ALA A 66 16.57 -2.42 4.33
N ALA A 67 15.64 -3.38 4.45
CA ALA A 67 15.56 -4.28 5.58
C ALA A 67 16.69 -5.33 5.66
N GLN A 68 17.56 -5.44 4.64
CA GLN A 68 18.73 -6.33 4.71
C GLN A 68 19.88 -5.74 5.52
N LEU A 69 19.87 -4.43 5.77
CA LEU A 69 20.92 -3.77 6.53
C LEU A 69 20.74 -4.00 8.04
N ALA A 70 21.83 -4.39 8.70
CA ALA A 70 21.85 -4.58 10.15
C ALA A 70 21.77 -3.25 10.92
N ASP A 71 22.36 -2.18 10.37
CA ASP A 71 22.26 -0.83 10.95
C ASP A 71 20.94 -0.17 10.53
N LYS A 72 20.07 0.09 11.52
CA LYS A 72 18.79 0.76 11.35
C LYS A 72 18.91 2.14 10.70
N ARG A 73 19.95 2.91 11.03
CA ARG A 73 20.14 4.26 10.46
C ARG A 73 20.47 4.17 8.98
N ALA A 74 21.40 3.26 8.63
CA ALA A 74 21.73 2.98 7.24
C ALA A 74 20.52 2.44 6.47
N GLY A 75 19.71 1.57 7.09
CA GLY A 75 18.44 1.08 6.56
C GLY A 75 17.46 2.20 6.25
N LEU A 76 17.20 3.10 7.19
CA LEU A 76 16.30 4.23 7.01
C LEU A 76 16.80 5.20 5.94
N LEU A 77 18.11 5.50 5.91
CA LEU A 77 18.70 6.36 4.88
C LEU A 77 18.56 5.73 3.48
N LEU A 78 18.80 4.42 3.37
CA LEU A 78 18.64 3.70 2.10
C LEU A 78 17.16 3.66 1.68
N PHE A 79 16.24 3.43 2.61
CA PHE A 79 14.80 3.50 2.35
C PHE A 79 14.39 4.88 1.85
N ALA A 80 14.83 5.95 2.51
CA ALA A 80 14.53 7.32 2.10
C ALA A 80 15.14 7.64 0.73
N GLY A 81 16.41 7.30 0.50
CA GLY A 81 17.10 7.55 -0.77
C GLY A 81 16.45 6.82 -1.94
N LEU A 82 16.22 5.51 -1.82
CA LEU A 82 15.55 4.74 -2.87
C LEU A 82 14.07 5.14 -3.02
N GLY A 83 13.39 5.47 -1.93
CA GLY A 83 12.01 5.98 -1.94
C GLY A 83 11.91 7.28 -2.73
N ILE A 84 12.83 8.23 -2.50
CA ILE A 84 12.93 9.47 -3.28
C ILE A 84 13.18 9.17 -4.76
N LEU A 85 14.05 8.21 -5.09
CA LEU A 85 14.31 7.85 -6.47
C LEU A 85 13.07 7.26 -7.16
N VAL A 86 12.38 6.32 -6.51
CA VAL A 86 11.12 5.76 -7.04
C VAL A 86 10.06 6.85 -7.19
N TRP A 87 9.96 7.76 -6.23
CA TRP A 87 9.06 8.90 -6.27
C TRP A 87 9.37 9.84 -7.43
N TRP A 88 10.65 10.20 -7.59
CA TRP A 88 11.14 11.05 -8.67
C TRP A 88 10.79 10.43 -10.03
N GLN A 89 11.15 9.17 -10.23
CA GLN A 89 10.96 8.49 -11.53
C GLN A 89 9.49 8.21 -11.83
N GLY A 90 8.71 7.80 -10.82
CA GLY A 90 7.30 7.49 -10.98
C GLY A 90 6.43 8.71 -11.26
N LEU A 91 6.86 9.90 -10.84
CA LEU A 91 6.05 11.13 -10.87
C LEU A 91 6.72 12.28 -11.60
N ALA A 92 7.86 12.05 -12.27
CA ALA A 92 8.66 13.07 -12.93
C ALA A 92 7.84 14.00 -13.84
N SER A 93 6.83 13.45 -14.51
CA SER A 93 5.94 14.18 -15.42
C SER A 93 5.08 15.25 -14.74
N VAL A 94 4.88 15.18 -13.42
CA VAL A 94 3.99 16.10 -12.66
C VAL A 94 4.78 16.93 -11.64
N LEU A 95 6.03 16.57 -11.33
CA LEU A 95 6.85 17.30 -10.36
C LEU A 95 7.07 18.77 -10.71
N THR A 96 7.14 19.10 -12.00
CA THR A 96 7.36 20.47 -12.49
C THR A 96 6.13 21.36 -12.29
N SER A 97 4.94 20.80 -12.47
CA SER A 97 3.67 21.51 -12.30
C SER A 97 3.22 21.56 -10.84
N GLU A 98 3.44 20.49 -10.07
CA GLU A 98 2.96 20.40 -8.68
C GLU A 98 4.06 19.95 -7.71
N PRO A 99 5.02 20.82 -7.36
CA PRO A 99 6.17 20.44 -6.52
C PRO A 99 5.79 20.00 -5.11
N ARG A 100 4.60 20.37 -4.63
CA ARG A 100 4.08 20.01 -3.29
C ARG A 100 3.82 18.51 -3.15
N ILE A 101 3.75 17.79 -4.27
CA ILE A 101 3.60 16.34 -4.34
C ILE A 101 4.67 15.58 -3.53
N TRP A 102 5.86 16.17 -3.36
CA TRP A 102 6.93 15.62 -2.52
C TRP A 102 6.51 15.47 -1.05
N LEU A 103 5.57 16.28 -0.58
CA LEU A 103 5.08 16.21 0.80
C LEU A 103 4.33 14.89 1.06
N ALA A 104 3.76 14.25 0.04
CA ALA A 104 3.05 12.97 0.20
C ALA A 104 4.01 11.79 0.44
N LEU A 105 5.31 11.93 0.18
CA LEU A 105 6.32 10.94 0.56
C LEU A 105 6.66 11.00 2.06
N LEU A 106 6.54 12.19 2.68
CA LEU A 106 6.94 12.41 4.08
C LEU A 106 6.22 11.49 5.07
N PRO A 107 4.89 11.25 4.99
CA PRO A 107 4.21 10.31 5.87
C PRO A 107 4.86 8.93 5.87
N ALA A 108 5.29 8.41 4.71
CA ALA A 108 5.93 7.10 4.64
C ALA A 108 7.29 7.07 5.33
N ILE A 109 8.13 8.09 5.10
CA ILE A 109 9.47 8.19 5.73
C ILE A 109 9.33 8.36 7.25
N VAL A 110 8.46 9.28 7.68
CA VAL A 110 8.19 9.55 9.10
C VAL A 110 7.64 8.30 9.76
N TRP A 111 6.72 7.58 9.11
CA TRP A 111 6.14 6.35 9.63
C TRP A 111 7.20 5.27 9.87
N VAL A 112 8.03 4.98 8.87
CA VAL A 112 9.09 3.96 9.00
C VAL A 112 10.09 4.34 10.08
N GLY A 113 10.54 5.60 10.10
CA GLY A 113 11.44 6.09 11.15
C GLY A 113 10.81 6.00 12.55
N TRP A 114 9.51 6.31 12.69
CA TRP A 114 8.79 6.19 13.95
C TRP A 114 8.69 4.75 14.45
N THR A 115 8.32 3.81 13.58
CA THR A 115 8.18 2.39 13.94
C THR A 115 9.52 1.74 14.23
N ASP A 116 10.61 2.16 13.56
CA ASP A 116 11.96 1.67 13.85
C ASP A 116 12.45 2.04 15.26
N LEU A 117 12.02 3.21 15.75
CA LEU A 117 12.35 3.73 17.08
C LEU A 117 11.42 3.18 18.18
N ARG A 118 10.12 3.00 17.90
CA ARG A 118 9.10 2.68 18.91
C ARG A 118 8.50 1.28 18.82
N GLY A 119 8.93 0.49 17.85
CA GLY A 119 8.37 -0.82 17.54
C GLY A 119 7.15 -0.73 16.63
N ASP A 120 7.01 -1.74 15.77
CA ASP A 120 5.94 -1.88 14.78
C ASP A 120 4.73 -2.66 15.33
N SER A 121 3.61 -2.64 14.61
CA SER A 121 2.50 -3.58 14.81
C SER A 121 2.90 -5.00 14.39
N ARG A 122 2.20 -6.01 14.92
CA ARG A 122 2.49 -7.42 14.64
C ARG A 122 1.89 -7.94 13.34
N GLU A 123 0.83 -7.29 12.82
CA GLU A 123 -0.08 -7.90 11.84
C GLU A 123 -0.10 -7.14 10.50
N GLY A 124 -0.46 -5.87 10.51
CA GLY A 124 -0.57 -5.01 9.32
C GLY A 124 -1.97 -4.89 8.72
N LEU A 125 -3.01 -5.18 9.50
CA LEU A 125 -4.41 -5.08 9.05
C LEU A 125 -4.79 -3.64 8.66
N GLY A 126 -4.23 -2.63 9.33
CA GLY A 126 -4.51 -1.22 9.04
C GLY A 126 -4.08 -0.84 7.62
N PHE A 127 -2.95 -1.35 7.15
CA PHE A 127 -2.54 -1.18 5.75
C PHE A 127 -3.45 -1.94 4.79
N ALA A 128 -3.81 -3.18 5.10
CA ALA A 128 -4.72 -3.97 4.27
C ALA A 128 -6.06 -3.25 4.06
N LEU A 129 -6.70 -2.82 5.15
CA LEU A 129 -7.93 -2.05 5.10
C LEU A 129 -7.74 -0.69 4.42
N GLY A 130 -6.58 -0.06 4.57
CA GLY A 130 -6.28 1.20 3.90
C GLY A 130 -6.21 1.05 2.38
N PHE A 131 -5.59 -0.02 1.90
CA PHE A 131 -5.60 -0.36 0.48
C PHE A 131 -6.99 -0.75 -0.04
N ILE A 132 -7.83 -1.42 0.77
CA ILE A 132 -9.23 -1.69 0.42
C ILE A 132 -10.01 -0.38 0.27
N TRP A 133 -9.88 0.53 1.24
CA TRP A 133 -10.51 1.85 1.18
C TRP A 133 -10.10 2.56 -0.11
N LEU A 134 -8.80 2.64 -0.42
CA LEU A 134 -8.32 3.25 -1.66
C LEU A 134 -8.88 2.54 -2.90
N ALA A 135 -8.88 1.22 -2.94
CA ALA A 135 -9.40 0.46 -4.08
C ALA A 135 -10.88 0.78 -4.36
N LEU A 136 -11.69 0.92 -3.31
CA LEU A 136 -13.12 1.25 -3.44
C LEU A 136 -13.35 2.67 -3.94
N VAL A 137 -12.61 3.65 -3.40
CA VAL A 137 -12.73 5.07 -3.81
C VAL A 137 -12.25 5.24 -5.26
N ILE A 138 -11.07 4.72 -5.59
CA ILE A 138 -10.47 4.79 -6.92
C ILE A 138 -11.31 4.05 -7.97
N GLY A 139 -11.89 2.91 -7.58
CA GLY A 139 -12.70 2.09 -8.47
C GLY A 139 -13.98 2.78 -8.93
N ILE A 140 -14.59 3.58 -8.05
CA ILE A 140 -15.78 4.37 -8.38
C ILE A 140 -15.41 5.58 -9.24
N ASP A 141 -14.25 6.18 -8.99
CA ASP A 141 -13.83 7.43 -9.63
C ASP A 141 -13.11 7.22 -10.99
N GLY A 142 -13.03 5.97 -11.46
CA GLY A 142 -12.86 5.69 -12.89
C GLY A 142 -11.61 4.91 -13.33
N SER A 143 -10.68 4.56 -12.43
CA SER A 143 -9.50 3.76 -12.81
C SER A 143 -9.54 2.34 -12.28
N LEU A 144 -10.10 1.43 -13.09
CA LEU A 144 -10.15 -0.01 -12.76
C LEU A 144 -8.76 -0.60 -12.53
N LEU A 145 -7.76 -0.20 -13.33
CA LEU A 145 -6.40 -0.73 -13.21
C LEU A 145 -5.76 -0.34 -11.87
N ILE A 146 -5.86 0.94 -11.47
CA ILE A 146 -5.27 1.41 -10.21
C ILE A 146 -6.04 0.80 -9.03
N ALA A 147 -7.37 0.69 -9.13
CA ALA A 147 -8.18 0.01 -8.13
C ALA A 147 -7.80 -1.48 -7.96
N GLN A 148 -7.47 -2.18 -9.06
CA GLN A 148 -7.01 -3.57 -9.00
C GLN A 148 -5.61 -3.69 -8.38
N LEU A 149 -4.69 -2.76 -8.66
CA LEU A 149 -3.38 -2.71 -8.00
C LEU A 149 -3.52 -2.43 -6.48
N ALA A 150 -4.40 -1.50 -6.10
CA ALA A 150 -4.77 -1.26 -4.71
C ALA A 150 -5.35 -2.54 -4.06
N GLY A 151 -6.27 -3.22 -4.75
CA GLY A 151 -6.84 -4.49 -4.30
C GLY A 151 -5.80 -5.61 -4.15
N ALA A 152 -4.81 -5.68 -5.05
CA ALA A 152 -3.72 -6.64 -4.96
C ALA A 152 -2.82 -6.37 -3.74
N LEU A 153 -2.52 -5.10 -3.47
CA LEU A 153 -1.83 -4.66 -2.25
C LEU A 153 -2.62 -5.00 -0.98
N ALA A 154 -3.94 -4.74 -1.00
CA ALA A 154 -4.85 -5.10 0.08
C ALA A 154 -4.83 -6.61 0.36
N ALA A 155 -4.92 -7.44 -0.68
CA ALA A 155 -4.88 -8.88 -0.56
C ALA A 155 -3.54 -9.37 0.02
N PHE A 156 -2.42 -8.86 -0.50
CA PHE A 156 -1.08 -9.19 0.00
C PHE A 156 -0.93 -8.82 1.49
N ALA A 157 -1.29 -7.59 1.86
CA ALA A 157 -1.23 -7.11 3.24
C ALA A 157 -2.18 -7.89 4.17
N GLY A 158 -3.40 -8.17 3.71
CA GLY A 158 -4.42 -8.91 4.46
C GLY A 158 -4.02 -10.35 4.74
N PHE A 159 -3.50 -11.07 3.74
CA PHE A 159 -3.01 -12.43 3.94
C PHE A 159 -1.81 -12.46 4.89
N ARG A 160 -0.90 -11.47 4.80
CA ARG A 160 0.20 -11.35 5.78
C ARG A 160 -0.31 -11.09 7.19
N ALA A 161 -1.32 -10.23 7.35
CA ALA A 161 -1.95 -10.00 8.66
C ALA A 161 -2.59 -11.28 9.22
N LEU A 162 -3.28 -12.07 8.39
CA LEU A 162 -3.83 -13.37 8.78
C LEU A 162 -2.74 -14.36 9.20
N ILE A 163 -1.66 -14.47 8.42
CA ILE A 163 -0.51 -15.32 8.76
C ILE A 163 0.12 -14.88 10.08
N ALA A 164 0.23 -13.58 10.32
CA ALA A 164 0.77 -13.06 11.57
C ALA A 164 -0.09 -13.41 12.78
N VAL A 165 -1.42 -13.34 12.65
CA VAL A 165 -2.35 -13.73 13.72
C VAL A 165 -2.33 -15.23 13.98
N PHE A 166 -2.48 -16.05 12.93
CA PHE A 166 -2.75 -17.48 13.07
C PHE A 166 -1.49 -18.34 13.10
N ALA A 167 -0.40 -17.91 12.47
CA ALA A 167 0.86 -18.65 12.42
C ALA A 167 1.97 -17.98 13.26
N GLY A 168 1.70 -16.84 13.90
CA GLY A 168 2.64 -16.16 14.80
C GLY A 168 3.88 -15.57 14.12
N VAL A 169 3.88 -15.46 12.78
CA VAL A 169 5.00 -14.86 12.04
C VAL A 169 4.90 -13.34 12.15
N THR A 170 5.93 -12.70 12.70
CA THR A 170 5.95 -11.24 12.83
C THR A 170 5.93 -10.58 11.45
N ALA A 171 4.88 -9.81 11.18
CA ALA A 171 4.88 -8.89 10.06
C ALA A 171 5.73 -7.66 10.40
N THR A 172 6.21 -6.96 9.37
CA THR A 172 6.77 -5.60 9.49
C THR A 172 5.90 -4.62 8.69
N PRO A 173 4.65 -4.35 9.15
CA PRO A 173 3.68 -3.55 8.42
C PRO A 173 4.20 -2.20 7.92
N ALA A 174 5.12 -1.57 8.65
CA ALA A 174 5.71 -0.30 8.27
C ALA A 174 6.32 -0.28 6.85
N ALA A 175 6.80 -1.43 6.35
CA ALA A 175 7.30 -1.56 4.99
C ALA A 175 6.23 -1.29 3.90
N LEU A 176 4.94 -1.36 4.22
CA LEU A 176 3.85 -1.04 3.28
C LEU A 176 3.64 0.48 3.12
N ALA A 177 4.26 1.32 3.96
CA ALA A 177 4.02 2.75 3.99
C ALA A 177 4.37 3.45 2.67
N LEU A 178 5.46 3.05 2.01
CA LEU A 178 5.81 3.60 0.70
C LEU A 178 4.79 3.20 -0.37
N GLY A 179 4.30 1.95 -0.33
CA GLY A 179 3.23 1.49 -1.21
C GLY A 179 1.92 2.27 -0.99
N LEU A 180 1.58 2.58 0.26
CA LEU A 180 0.39 3.38 0.60
C LEU A 180 0.51 4.82 0.06
N ALA A 181 1.64 5.49 0.34
CA ALA A 181 1.90 6.83 -0.16
C ALA A 181 1.86 6.87 -1.70
N PHE A 182 2.51 5.90 -2.35
CA PHE A 182 2.55 5.84 -3.82
C PHE A 182 1.16 5.58 -4.41
N MET A 183 0.35 4.73 -3.79
CA MET A 183 -1.04 4.49 -4.23
C MET A 183 -1.94 5.72 -4.09
N GLN A 184 -1.85 6.46 -2.98
CA GLN A 184 -2.56 7.74 -2.85
C GLN A 184 -2.11 8.71 -3.94
N MET A 185 -0.82 8.67 -4.28
CA MET A 185 -0.27 9.53 -5.30
C MET A 185 -0.79 9.20 -6.71
N LEU A 186 -0.84 7.91 -7.06
CA LEU A 186 -1.44 7.45 -8.29
C LEU A 186 -2.93 7.81 -8.36
N ALA A 187 -3.66 7.69 -7.25
CA ALA A 187 -5.07 8.06 -7.18
C ALA A 187 -5.27 9.55 -7.47
N TRP A 188 -4.48 10.41 -6.83
CA TRP A 188 -4.55 11.85 -7.09
C TRP A 188 -4.14 12.22 -8.51
N GLN A 189 -3.11 11.59 -9.08
CA GLN A 189 -2.60 11.95 -10.41
C GLN A 189 -3.51 11.50 -11.55
N TYR A 190 -4.06 10.29 -11.47
CA TYR A 190 -4.75 9.65 -12.61
C TYR A 190 -6.25 9.61 -12.47
N VAL A 191 -6.74 9.79 -11.24
CA VAL A 191 -8.17 9.73 -10.91
C VAL A 191 -8.62 11.06 -10.30
N GLU A 192 -7.69 11.98 -10.03
CA GLU A 192 -7.98 13.33 -9.53
C GLU A 192 -8.69 13.38 -8.17
N VAL A 193 -8.67 12.26 -7.43
CA VAL A 193 -9.25 12.18 -6.08
C VAL A 193 -8.57 13.18 -5.15
N PRO A 194 -9.31 14.08 -4.47
CA PRO A 194 -8.73 15.07 -3.57
C PRO A 194 -7.94 14.43 -2.41
N LEU A 195 -6.81 15.04 -2.04
CA LEU A 195 -5.99 14.58 -0.90
C LEU A 195 -6.76 14.56 0.43
N THR A 196 -7.77 15.42 0.58
CA THR A 196 -8.64 15.44 1.77
C THR A 196 -9.48 14.15 1.90
N VAL A 197 -9.67 13.42 0.81
CA VAL A 197 -10.33 12.11 0.76
C VAL A 197 -9.31 10.98 0.93
N LEU A 198 -8.11 11.15 0.37
CA LEU A 198 -7.07 10.12 0.38
C LEU A 198 -6.28 10.03 1.69
N LEU A 199 -5.87 11.15 2.28
CA LEU A 199 -5.03 11.21 3.48
C LEU A 199 -5.63 10.53 4.73
N PRO A 200 -6.95 10.60 4.99
CA PRO A 200 -7.56 9.91 6.13
C PRO A 200 -7.28 8.41 6.21
N VAL A 201 -6.91 7.76 5.10
CA VAL A 201 -6.52 6.34 5.08
C VAL A 201 -5.38 6.03 6.05
N TRP A 202 -4.46 6.99 6.30
CA TRP A 202 -3.37 6.82 7.28
C TRP A 202 -3.86 6.63 8.72
N LEU A 203 -5.10 6.99 9.03
CA LEU A 203 -5.69 6.74 10.35
C LEU A 203 -5.73 5.25 10.69
N LEU A 204 -5.82 4.36 9.69
CA LEU A 204 -5.85 2.91 9.91
C LEU A 204 -4.52 2.35 10.43
N PRO A 205 -3.36 2.54 9.78
CA PRO A 205 -2.09 2.11 10.34
C PRO A 205 -1.74 2.83 11.65
N LEU A 206 -2.11 4.11 11.80
CA LEU A 206 -1.95 4.85 13.07
C LEU A 206 -2.73 4.21 14.21
N LEU A 207 -4.01 3.90 13.98
CA LEU A 207 -4.89 3.27 14.95
C LEU A 207 -4.44 1.85 15.27
N GLU A 208 -4.01 1.08 14.26
CA GLU A 208 -3.47 -0.26 14.47
C GLU A 208 -2.27 -0.22 15.41
N TRP A 209 -1.34 0.70 15.16
CA TRP A 209 -0.18 0.91 16.01
C TRP A 209 -0.58 1.35 17.43
N ALA A 210 -1.55 2.25 17.58
CA ALA A 210 -2.04 2.68 18.89
C ALA A 210 -2.67 1.52 19.69
N LEU A 211 -3.35 0.60 18.99
CA LEU A 211 -4.00 -0.58 19.56
C LEU A 211 -3.10 -1.83 19.57
N ARG A 212 -1.79 -1.72 19.29
CA ARG A 212 -0.88 -2.87 19.14
C ARG A 212 -0.80 -3.78 20.37
N ASN A 213 -1.05 -3.23 21.56
CA ASN A 213 -1.05 -3.98 22.83
C ASN A 213 -2.43 -4.53 23.23
N LYS A 214 -3.47 -4.28 22.42
CA LYS A 214 -4.83 -4.80 22.68
C LYS A 214 -5.00 -6.19 22.04
N PRO A 215 -5.98 -6.99 22.52
CA PRO A 215 -6.34 -8.25 21.88
C PRO A 215 -6.69 -8.05 20.40
N TRP A 216 -6.33 -9.02 19.57
CA TRP A 216 -6.48 -8.92 18.11
C TRP A 216 -7.94 -8.69 17.69
N LEU A 217 -8.91 -9.39 18.29
CA LEU A 217 -10.34 -9.21 18.00
C LEU A 217 -10.80 -7.77 18.22
N GLN A 218 -10.44 -7.18 19.36
CA GLN A 218 -10.82 -5.79 19.68
C GLN A 218 -10.18 -4.83 18.68
N ARG A 219 -8.90 -5.00 18.38
CA ARG A 219 -8.19 -4.16 17.40
C ARG A 219 -8.83 -4.25 16.02
N TRP A 220 -9.12 -5.47 15.55
CA TRP A 220 -9.71 -5.74 14.24
C TRP A 220 -11.09 -5.10 14.12
N LEU A 221 -11.93 -5.27 15.14
CA LEU A 221 -13.29 -4.70 15.14
C LEU A 221 -13.23 -3.18 14.99
N VAL A 222 -12.40 -2.49 15.79
CA VAL A 222 -12.28 -1.03 15.72
C VAL A 222 -11.71 -0.58 14.36
N LEU A 223 -10.72 -1.30 13.83
CA LEU A 223 -10.15 -1.00 12.50
C LEU A 223 -11.17 -1.18 11.37
N ILE A 224 -11.97 -2.25 11.39
CA ILE A 224 -13.02 -2.50 10.41
C ILE A 224 -14.10 -1.43 10.49
N LEU A 225 -14.51 -1.02 11.69
CA LEU A 225 -15.47 0.07 11.87
C LEU A 225 -14.95 1.39 11.29
N LEU A 226 -13.69 1.73 11.59
CA LEU A 226 -13.06 2.93 11.03
C LEU A 226 -12.95 2.85 9.50
N ALA A 227 -12.55 1.70 8.96
CA ALA A 227 -12.45 1.49 7.52
C ALA A 227 -13.81 1.63 6.83
N GLY A 228 -14.86 1.04 7.40
CA GLY A 228 -16.22 1.14 6.88
C GLY A 228 -16.74 2.59 6.90
N ALA A 229 -16.61 3.28 8.03
CA ALA A 229 -17.02 4.68 8.17
C ALA A 229 -16.21 5.61 7.25
N GLY A 230 -14.89 5.45 7.24
CA GLY A 230 -13.98 6.24 6.42
C GLY A 230 -14.21 6.06 4.92
N THR A 231 -14.38 4.81 4.48
CA THR A 231 -14.73 4.50 3.09
C THR A 231 -16.08 5.12 2.74
N GLY A 232 -17.12 4.94 3.56
CA GLY A 232 -18.45 5.51 3.31
C GLY A 232 -18.44 7.03 3.19
N LEU A 233 -17.73 7.73 4.09
CA LEU A 233 -17.57 9.19 4.03
C LEU A 233 -16.78 9.65 2.81
N SER A 234 -15.76 8.89 2.41
CA SER A 234 -14.95 9.20 1.22
C SER A 234 -15.75 9.02 -0.06
N LEU A 235 -16.49 7.92 -0.16
CA LEU A 235 -17.40 7.67 -1.26
C LEU A 235 -18.47 8.76 -1.33
N TRP A 236 -19.07 9.16 -0.21
CA TRP A 236 -20.05 10.24 -0.21
C TRP A 236 -19.50 11.59 -0.70
N LYS A 237 -18.20 11.85 -0.56
CA LYS A 237 -17.56 13.07 -1.09
C LYS A 237 -17.29 13.01 -2.59
N VAL A 238 -17.00 11.82 -3.13
CA VAL A 238 -16.65 11.62 -4.55
C VAL A 238 -17.89 11.28 -5.39
N TRP A 239 -18.92 10.70 -4.78
CA TRP A 239 -20.18 10.30 -5.42
C TRP A 239 -20.96 11.45 -6.10
N PRO A 240 -21.07 12.67 -5.53
CA PRO A 240 -21.83 13.75 -6.15
C PRO A 240 -21.18 14.29 -7.44
N GLU A 241 -19.87 14.11 -7.61
CA GLU A 241 -19.12 14.55 -8.79
C GLU A 241 -19.18 13.52 -9.93
N ALA A 242 -19.26 12.22 -9.60
CA ALA A 242 -19.30 11.13 -10.57
C ALA A 242 -20.71 10.74 -11.06
N SER A 243 -21.79 10.97 -10.29
CA SER A 243 -23.14 10.48 -10.64
C SER A 243 -23.91 11.31 -11.69
N LEU A 244 -23.25 12.27 -12.35
CA LEU A 244 -23.82 13.10 -13.41
C LEU A 244 -23.31 12.74 -14.81
N TYR A 245 -22.50 11.68 -14.94
CA TYR A 245 -22.02 11.14 -16.21
C TYR A 245 -22.39 9.66 -16.39
#